data_AF-A0A919FQ04-F1
#
_entry.id   AF-A0A919FQ04-F1
#
_cell.length_a   1.000
_cell.length_b   1.000
_cell.length_c   1.000
_cell.angle_alpha   90.00
_cell.angle_beta   90.00
_cell.angle_gamma   90.00
#
_symmetry.space_group_name_H-M   'P 1'
#
loop_
_entity.id
_entity.type
_entity.pdbx_description
1 polymer ?
#
loop_
_entity_poly.entity_id
_entity_poly.type
_entity_poly.pdbx_seq_one_letter_code
_entity_poly.pdbx_strand_id
1 'polypeptide(L)'
;MSVGAAGYDTFEQMHYICFHYEFEHRGFDVDESCGLAGCPSAAHGSGKQAVIATARSLAIAAVADEPSTNSTLHEYLEALAGWLEDSDGYYLNVVGRRTPPQNGWEVFNDALQATATYE
;
A
#
# COMPACT_ATOMS: atom_id res chain seq x y z
N MET A 1 4.05 -20.33 -25.53
CA MET A 1 3.13 -19.97 -26.65
C MET A 1 3.33 -18.48 -26.91
N SER A 2 3.89 -18.07 -28.05
CA SER A 2 4.04 -16.64 -28.37
C SER A 2 2.73 -16.10 -28.93
N VAL A 3 2.21 -15.02 -28.36
CA VAL A 3 1.04 -14.31 -28.89
C VAL A 3 1.48 -13.49 -30.11
N GLY A 4 0.76 -13.60 -31.22
CA GLY A 4 1.02 -12.87 -32.47
C GLY A 4 -0.20 -12.07 -32.92
N ALA A 5 -0.07 -11.33 -34.04
CA ALA A 5 -1.07 -10.38 -34.54
C ALA A 5 -2.51 -10.94 -34.65
N ALA A 6 -2.67 -12.25 -34.87
CA ALA A 6 -3.98 -12.90 -34.94
C ALA A 6 -4.77 -12.89 -33.62
N GLY A 7 -4.14 -12.64 -32.47
CA GLY A 7 -4.82 -12.51 -31.17
C GLY A 7 -5.15 -11.07 -30.78
N TYR A 8 -4.76 -10.08 -31.58
CA TYR A 8 -4.80 -8.65 -31.21
C TYR A 8 -6.21 -8.17 -30.82
N ASP A 9 -7.22 -8.49 -31.63
CA ASP A 9 -8.61 -8.08 -31.36
C ASP A 9 -9.17 -8.68 -30.06
N THR A 10 -8.76 -9.90 -29.71
CA THR A 10 -9.15 -10.52 -28.43
C THR A 10 -8.48 -9.81 -27.26
N PHE A 11 -7.22 -9.39 -27.42
CA PHE A 11 -6.47 -8.68 -26.39
C PHE A 11 -7.05 -7.29 -26.11
N GLU A 12 -7.43 -6.52 -27.13
CA GLU A 12 -8.02 -5.18 -26.93
C GLU A 12 -9.43 -5.22 -26.32
N GLN A 13 -10.13 -6.34 -26.41
CA GLN A 13 -11.47 -6.52 -25.82
C GLN A 13 -11.44 -7.15 -24.43
N MET A 14 -10.28 -7.61 -23.93
CA MET A 14 -10.17 -8.17 -22.59
C MET A 14 -9.96 -7.09 -21.54
N HIS A 15 -10.69 -7.19 -20.42
CA HIS A 15 -10.40 -6.38 -19.24
C HIS A 15 -8.98 -6.67 -18.74
N TYR A 16 -8.24 -5.61 -18.40
CA TYR A 16 -6.86 -5.70 -17.91
C TYR A 16 -6.67 -6.78 -16.83
N ILE A 17 -7.60 -6.91 -15.88
CA ILE A 17 -7.54 -7.92 -14.81
C ILE A 17 -7.59 -9.36 -15.33
N CYS A 18 -8.48 -9.66 -16.28
CA CYS A 18 -8.60 -11.00 -16.85
C CYS A 18 -7.37 -11.34 -17.69
N PHE A 19 -6.85 -10.36 -18.42
CA PHE A 19 -5.65 -10.52 -19.22
C PHE A 19 -4.42 -10.79 -18.34
N HIS A 20 -4.23 -9.97 -17.30
CA HIS A 20 -3.10 -10.05 -16.39
C HIS A 20 -3.03 -11.41 -15.70
N TYR A 21 -4.16 -11.91 -15.17
CA TYR A 21 -4.17 -13.22 -14.54
C TYR A 21 -3.99 -14.38 -15.53
N GLU A 22 -4.70 -14.33 -16.64
CA GLU A 22 -4.70 -15.44 -17.58
C GLU A 22 -3.37 -15.57 -18.31
N PHE A 23 -2.63 -14.48 -18.58
CA PHE A 23 -1.44 -14.53 -19.43
C PHE A 23 -0.14 -14.12 -18.74
N GLU A 24 -0.19 -13.20 -17.77
CA GLU A 24 1.01 -12.71 -17.07
C GLU A 24 1.26 -13.45 -15.74
N HIS A 25 0.23 -14.09 -15.14
CA HIS A 25 0.34 -14.89 -13.90
C HIS A 25 0.47 -16.41 -14.09
N ARG A 26 0.71 -16.92 -15.31
CA ARG A 26 0.69 -18.38 -15.61
C ARG A 26 1.73 -19.27 -14.89
N GLY A 27 2.50 -18.75 -13.93
CA GLY A 27 3.61 -19.48 -13.30
C GLY A 27 3.87 -19.17 -11.83
N PHE A 28 3.01 -18.40 -11.17
CA PHE A 28 3.12 -18.09 -9.74
C PHE A 28 1.73 -17.84 -9.15
N ASP A 29 1.65 -17.76 -7.83
CA ASP A 29 0.37 -17.62 -7.12
C ASP A 29 -0.36 -16.34 -7.57
N VAL A 30 -1.66 -16.47 -7.86
CA VAL A 30 -2.52 -15.35 -8.24
C VAL A 30 -2.69 -14.39 -7.07
N ASP A 31 -2.54 -14.85 -5.83
CA ASP A 31 -2.60 -14.01 -4.64
C ASP A 31 -1.29 -13.26 -4.36
N GLU A 32 -0.20 -13.62 -5.05
CA GLU A 32 1.10 -12.94 -4.91
C GLU A 32 1.30 -11.87 -5.98
N SER A 33 1.95 -10.76 -5.60
CA SER A 33 2.28 -9.71 -6.56
C SER A 33 3.32 -10.21 -7.57
N CYS A 34 3.04 -10.00 -8.85
CA CYS A 34 3.99 -10.26 -9.93
C CYS A 34 5.09 -9.19 -10.08
N GLY A 35 5.01 -8.10 -9.28
CA GLY A 35 5.91 -6.95 -9.36
C GLY A 35 5.61 -5.98 -10.51
N LEU A 36 4.67 -6.27 -11.40
CA LEU A 36 4.23 -5.31 -12.42
C LEU A 36 3.38 -4.20 -11.79
N ALA A 37 3.63 -2.97 -12.22
CA ALA A 37 2.86 -1.81 -11.77
C ALA A 37 1.38 -1.99 -12.14
N GLY A 38 0.49 -1.81 -11.15
CA GLY A 38 -0.95 -2.01 -11.34
C GLY A 38 -1.42 -3.47 -11.21
N CYS A 39 -0.53 -4.42 -10.89
CA CYS A 39 -0.91 -5.79 -10.55
C CYS A 39 -2.01 -5.77 -9.47
N PRO A 40 -3.21 -6.32 -9.72
CA PRO A 40 -4.28 -6.32 -8.73
C PRO A 40 -3.89 -7.06 -7.44
N SER A 41 -3.01 -8.07 -7.54
CA SER A 41 -2.47 -8.82 -6.41
C SER A 41 -1.39 -8.08 -5.61
N ALA A 42 -0.92 -6.92 -6.09
CA ALA A 42 -0.01 -6.08 -5.31
C ALA A 42 -0.63 -5.66 -3.96
N ALA A 43 -1.96 -5.49 -3.91
CA ALA A 43 -2.67 -5.20 -2.67
C ALA A 43 -2.68 -6.38 -1.67
N HIS A 44 -2.41 -7.61 -2.12
CA HIS A 44 -2.36 -8.82 -1.28
C HIS A 44 -0.94 -9.14 -0.75
N GLY A 45 0.09 -8.42 -1.22
CA GLY A 45 1.49 -8.62 -0.81
C GLY A 45 1.81 -8.23 0.65
N SER A 46 3.10 -8.25 0.99
CA SER A 46 3.69 -8.11 2.34
C SER A 46 3.29 -6.87 3.16
N GLY A 47 2.47 -5.96 2.63
CA GLY A 47 1.99 -4.76 3.32
C GLY A 47 1.30 -5.05 4.67
N LYS A 48 0.52 -6.14 4.76
CA LYS A 48 -0.04 -6.56 6.06
C LYS A 48 1.04 -6.87 7.10
N GLN A 49 2.12 -7.54 6.69
CA GLN A 49 3.23 -7.87 7.61
C GLN A 49 4.01 -6.63 8.02
N ALA A 50 4.19 -5.66 7.11
CA ALA A 50 4.79 -4.37 7.43
C ALA A 50 3.96 -3.60 8.47
N VAL A 51 2.64 -3.51 8.29
CA VAL A 51 1.72 -2.91 9.27
C VAL A 51 1.80 -3.60 10.63
N ILE A 52 1.81 -4.93 10.66
CA ILE A 52 1.96 -5.70 11.92
C ILE A 52 3.29 -5.36 12.60
N ALA A 53 4.39 -5.28 11.84
CA ALA A 53 5.70 -4.95 12.37
C ALA A 53 5.74 -3.51 12.94
N THR A 54 5.21 -2.54 12.20
CA THR A 54 5.08 -1.14 12.65
C THR A 54 4.28 -1.03 13.93
N ALA A 55 3.08 -1.65 13.99
CA ALA A 55 2.24 -1.60 15.18
C ALA A 55 2.93 -2.18 16.42
N ARG A 56 3.68 -3.28 16.26
CA ARG A 56 4.47 -3.87 17.36
C ARG A 56 5.59 -2.96 17.83
N SER A 57 6.31 -2.33 16.90
CA SER A 57 7.38 -1.38 17.24
C SER A 57 6.83 -0.17 18.00
N LEU A 58 5.71 0.39 17.56
CA LEU A 58 5.02 1.49 18.25
C LEU A 58 4.57 1.10 19.65
N ALA A 59 4.02 -0.10 19.82
CA ALA A 59 3.64 -0.60 21.14
C ALA A 59 4.83 -0.73 22.11
N ILE A 60 6.01 -1.14 21.60
CA ILE A 60 7.24 -1.21 22.39
C ILE A 60 7.71 0.21 22.76
N ALA A 61 7.73 1.14 21.79
CA ALA A 61 8.13 2.52 22.01
C ALA A 61 7.23 3.24 23.03
N ALA A 62 5.92 3.01 22.98
CA ALA A 62 4.95 3.57 23.92
C ALA A 62 5.19 3.14 25.39
N VAL A 63 5.79 1.96 25.61
CA VAL A 63 6.15 1.48 26.96
C VAL A 63 7.54 1.97 27.39
N ALA A 64 8.38 2.39 26.44
CA ALA A 64 9.74 2.88 26.69
C ALA A 64 9.78 4.36 27.16
N ASP A 65 8.63 5.02 27.32
CA ASP A 65 8.48 6.43 27.69
C ASP A 65 9.23 7.39 26.73
N GLU A 66 9.36 7.00 25.46
CA GLU A 66 9.86 7.91 24.45
C GLU A 66 8.83 9.03 24.21
N PRO A 67 9.23 10.32 24.19
CA PRO A 67 8.27 11.40 24.04
C PRO A 67 7.59 11.33 22.68
N SER A 68 6.33 10.91 22.64
CA SER A 68 5.46 11.12 21.48
C SER A 68 4.70 12.44 21.63
N THR A 69 4.48 13.14 20.52
CA THR A 69 3.67 14.37 20.51
C THR A 69 2.21 14.06 20.85
N ASN A 70 1.76 12.84 20.50
CA ASN A 70 0.43 12.31 20.79
C ASN A 70 0.55 11.20 21.85
N SER A 71 0.51 11.59 23.12
CA SER A 71 0.84 10.73 24.26
C SER A 71 -0.34 9.85 24.73
N THR A 72 -1.56 10.25 24.37
CA THR A 72 -2.78 9.49 24.70
C THR A 72 -3.32 8.75 23.49
N LEU A 73 -4.08 7.67 23.72
CA LEU A 73 -4.78 6.94 22.65
C LEU A 73 -5.72 7.84 21.85
N HIS A 74 -6.40 8.79 22.52
CA HIS A 74 -7.31 9.71 21.85
C HIS A 74 -6.56 10.64 20.88
N GLU A 75 -5.50 11.31 21.35
CA GLU A 75 -4.65 12.17 20.51
C GLU A 75 -4.05 11.40 19.33
N TYR A 76 -3.58 10.18 19.58
CA TYR A 76 -3.05 9.32 18.52
C TYR A 76 -4.11 8.98 17.47
N LEU A 77 -5.34 8.63 17.87
CA LEU A 77 -6.39 8.31 16.91
C LEU A 77 -6.86 9.52 16.10
N GLU A 78 -6.91 10.72 16.70
CA GLU A 78 -7.23 11.97 15.99
C GLU A 78 -6.13 12.31 14.98
N ALA A 79 -4.85 12.23 15.39
CA ALA A 79 -3.72 12.45 14.49
C ALA A 79 -3.65 11.40 13.35
N LEU A 80 -4.07 10.15 13.60
CA LEU A 80 -4.18 9.13 12.57
C LEU A 80 -5.25 9.48 11.53
N ALA A 81 -6.41 9.94 12.00
CA ALA A 81 -7.49 10.38 11.13
C ALA A 81 -7.06 11.60 10.28
N GLY A 82 -6.48 12.62 10.92
CA GLY A 82 -5.99 13.81 10.23
C GLY A 82 -4.94 13.50 9.17
N TRP A 83 -3.97 12.64 9.48
CA TRP A 83 -2.98 12.22 8.48
C TRP A 83 -3.61 11.50 7.29
N LEU A 84 -4.59 10.61 7.52
CA LEU A 84 -5.27 9.90 6.44
C LEU A 84 -6.05 10.86 5.53
N GLU A 85 -6.71 11.87 6.10
CA GLU A 85 -7.40 12.92 5.35
C GLU A 85 -6.44 13.75 4.48
N ASP A 86 -5.24 14.05 4.99
CA ASP A 86 -4.24 14.89 4.29
C ASP A 86 -3.24 14.11 3.42
N SER A 87 -3.30 12.77 3.46
CA SER A 87 -2.27 11.88 2.89
C SER A 87 -2.04 12.07 1.39
N ASP A 88 -3.08 12.43 0.62
CA ASP A 88 -2.95 12.76 -0.81
C ASP A 88 -1.97 13.92 -1.04
N GLY A 89 -2.05 14.95 -0.19
CA GLY A 89 -1.13 16.08 -0.21
C GLY A 89 0.30 15.68 0.14
N TYR A 90 0.48 14.77 1.11
CA TYR A 90 1.80 14.21 1.44
C TYR A 90 2.41 13.50 0.22
N TYR A 91 1.68 12.59 -0.44
CA TYR A 91 2.22 11.84 -1.57
C TYR A 91 2.55 12.69 -2.78
N LEU A 92 1.82 13.79 -3.01
CA LEU A 92 2.10 14.71 -4.12
C LEU A 92 3.38 15.53 -3.92
N ASN A 93 3.82 15.71 -2.66
CA ASN A 93 4.96 16.54 -2.31
C ASN A 93 6.26 15.76 -2.08
N VAL A 94 6.21 14.42 -2.03
CA VAL A 94 7.41 13.57 -1.89
C VAL A 94 8.16 13.48 -3.22
N VAL A 95 9.45 13.85 -3.22
CA VAL A 95 10.30 13.76 -4.42
C VAL A 95 10.37 12.32 -4.92
N GLY A 96 9.91 12.08 -6.16
CA GLY A 96 9.90 10.75 -6.78
C GLY A 96 8.61 9.95 -6.57
N ARG A 97 7.66 10.46 -5.79
CA ARG A 97 6.33 9.88 -5.60
C ARG A 97 5.30 10.91 -6.06
N ARG A 98 4.50 10.60 -7.08
CA ARG A 98 3.47 11.52 -7.62
C ARG A 98 2.06 10.95 -7.53
N THR A 99 1.94 9.70 -7.13
CA THR A 99 0.69 8.97 -7.05
C THR A 99 0.62 8.30 -5.69
N PRO A 100 -0.52 8.44 -4.98
CA PRO A 100 -0.77 7.68 -3.78
C PRO A 100 -0.56 6.17 -4.03
N PRO A 101 -0.02 5.44 -3.03
CA PRO A 101 0.06 3.99 -3.11
C PRO A 101 -1.30 3.38 -3.45
N GLN A 102 -1.32 2.44 -4.39
CA GLN A 102 -2.55 1.74 -4.80
C GLN A 102 -2.96 0.65 -3.79
N ASN A 103 -2.10 0.35 -2.82
CA ASN A 103 -2.29 -0.61 -1.74
C ASN A 103 -2.64 0.13 -0.43
N GLY A 104 -3.86 -0.10 0.08
CA GLY A 104 -4.27 0.49 1.37
C GLY A 104 -3.37 0.12 2.55
N TRP A 105 -2.64 -1.00 2.47
CA TRP A 105 -1.67 -1.40 3.48
C TRP A 105 -0.48 -0.44 3.61
N GLU A 106 0.00 0.12 2.51
CA GLU A 106 1.11 1.07 2.54
C GLU A 106 0.64 2.42 3.06
N VAL A 107 -0.52 2.89 2.60
CA VAL A 107 -1.15 4.11 3.14
C VAL A 107 -1.33 4.00 4.65
N PHE A 108 -1.85 2.87 5.13
CA PHE A 108 -2.08 2.67 6.55
C PHE A 108 -0.77 2.52 7.34
N ASN A 109 0.26 1.91 6.76
CA ASN A 109 1.57 1.81 7.39
C ASN A 109 2.24 3.18 7.54
N ASP A 110 2.20 4.00 6.48
CA ASP A 110 2.75 5.36 6.48
C ASP A 110 2.00 6.22 7.50
N ALA A 111 0.66 6.08 7.57
CA ALA A 111 -0.18 6.74 8.57
C ALA A 111 0.24 6.37 10.00
N LEU A 112 0.31 5.07 10.32
CA LEU A 112 0.69 4.60 11.67
C LEU A 112 2.03 5.16 12.15
N GLN A 113 3.00 5.30 11.25
CA GLN A 113 4.30 5.87 11.56
C GLN A 113 4.22 7.39 11.76
N ALA A 114 3.54 8.09 10.86
CA ALA A 114 3.44 9.56 10.89
C ALA A 114 2.67 10.07 12.11
N THR A 115 1.63 9.35 12.55
CA THR A 115 0.79 9.72 13.70
C THR A 115 1.57 9.90 15.00
N ALA A 116 2.71 9.22 15.16
CA ALA A 116 3.55 9.40 16.35
C ALA A 116 4.09 10.85 16.49
N THR A 117 4.14 11.58 15.39
CA THR A 117 4.73 12.93 15.29
C THR A 117 3.83 13.97 14.63
N TYR A 118 2.61 13.59 14.22
CA TYR A 118 1.67 14.47 13.52
C TYR A 118 1.00 15.45 14.49
N GLU A 119 0.92 16.73 14.11
CA GLU A 119 0.38 17.84 14.93
C GLU A 119 -1.08 18.17 14.58
#